data_AF-A0A8S9TJM3-F1
#
_entry.id   AF-A0A8S9TJM3-F1
#
_cell.length_a   1.000
_cell.length_b   1.000
_cell.length_c   1.000
_cell.angle_alpha   90.00
_cell.angle_beta   90.00
_cell.angle_gamma   90.00
#
_symmetry.space_group_name_H-M   'P 1'
#
loop_
_entity.id
_entity.type
_entity.pdbx_description
1 polymer ?
#
loop_
_entity_poly.entity_id
_entity_poly.type
_entity_poly.pdbx_seq_one_letter_code
_entity_poly.pdbx_strand_id
1 'polypeptide(L)'
;MINFYQYTKREHVINPNVGILGIDVPFRALAAAPSGSGKTNALLNLIVAMNKTFHEIIVCVKSRDEPLYNHLFDKLGNKSVLFFEDGAVPPTTNYSIKDEERNKLKRIDKYQRFIIFDDLILDHQANVQAKQYFIKGRKLGFSMLYIGQSFFQIPKMIRDNVQYFILGKNLLNKDLRLILTCFPTELNLEEFTRVYNENTQNSLDTLLIDIQKGIARPNITGGAIQL
;
A
#
# COMPACT_ATOMS: atom_id res chain seq x y z
N MET A 1 -21.58 -0.61 23.20
CA MET A 1 -21.92 -0.53 21.76
C MET A 1 -21.85 -1.94 21.18
N ILE A 2 -22.89 -2.41 20.47
CA ILE A 2 -22.90 -3.75 19.87
C ILE A 2 -22.13 -3.71 18.55
N ASN A 3 -21.15 -4.61 18.35
CA ASN A 3 -20.41 -4.72 17.09
C ASN A 3 -21.15 -5.59 16.08
N PHE A 4 -21.98 -4.97 15.23
CA PHE A 4 -22.79 -5.71 14.26
C PHE A 4 -21.98 -6.48 13.21
N TYR A 5 -20.69 -6.19 13.01
CA TYR A 5 -19.80 -6.95 12.12
C TYR A 5 -19.48 -8.36 12.63
N GLN A 6 -19.82 -8.69 13.87
CA GLN A 6 -19.68 -10.06 14.40
C GLN A 6 -20.82 -10.97 13.91
N TYR A 7 -21.96 -10.40 13.52
CA TYR A 7 -23.13 -11.15 13.04
C TYR A 7 -23.18 -11.29 11.52
N THR A 8 -22.24 -10.67 10.79
CA THR A 8 -22.15 -10.80 9.33
C THR A 8 -21.21 -11.96 8.97
N LYS A 9 -21.57 -12.73 7.93
CA LYS A 9 -20.65 -13.73 7.37
C LYS A 9 -19.43 -13.01 6.79
N ARG A 10 -18.25 -13.24 7.37
CA ARG A 10 -16.97 -12.78 6.80
C ARG A 10 -16.49 -13.79 5.78
N GLU A 11 -16.02 -13.30 4.63
CA GLU A 11 -15.29 -14.14 3.70
C GLU A 11 -14.00 -14.63 4.36
N HIS A 12 -13.62 -15.88 4.10
CA HIS A 12 -12.35 -16.41 4.56
C HIS A 12 -11.21 -15.72 3.82
N VAL A 13 -10.35 -15.04 4.58
CA VAL A 13 -9.20 -14.31 4.07
C VAL A 13 -7.93 -15.07 4.47
N ILE A 14 -7.04 -15.31 3.50
CA ILE A 14 -5.76 -15.99 3.70
C ILE A 14 -4.69 -14.93 4.00
N ASN A 15 -4.17 -14.89 5.21
CA ASN A 15 -3.00 -14.08 5.55
C ASN A 15 -2.19 -14.77 6.66
N PRO A 16 -1.32 -15.75 6.30
CA PRO A 16 -0.59 -16.55 7.29
C PRO A 16 0.36 -15.70 8.15
N ASN A 17 0.76 -14.52 7.68
CA ASN A 17 1.76 -13.66 8.33
C ASN A 17 1.14 -12.49 9.12
N VAL A 18 -0.19 -12.47 9.32
CA VAL A 18 -0.88 -11.40 10.06
C VAL A 18 -0.34 -11.23 11.49
N GLY A 19 0.03 -12.32 12.16
CA GLY A 19 0.60 -12.26 13.51
C GLY A 19 2.00 -11.64 13.57
N ILE A 20 2.74 -11.70 12.47
CA ILE A 20 4.10 -11.13 12.35
C ILE A 20 4.01 -9.66 11.93
N LEU A 21 3.19 -9.36 10.92
CA LEU A 21 3.14 -8.03 10.32
C LEU A 21 2.15 -7.09 11.01
N GLY A 22 1.10 -7.63 11.64
CA GLY A 22 -0.01 -6.85 12.16
C GLY A 22 -0.80 -6.10 11.08
N ILE A 23 -0.63 -6.46 9.80
CA ILE A 23 -1.34 -5.90 8.65
C ILE A 23 -2.44 -6.88 8.23
N ASP A 24 -3.69 -6.42 8.29
CA ASP A 24 -4.83 -7.16 7.77
C ASP A 24 -4.94 -7.01 6.24
N VAL A 25 -5.51 -8.00 5.55
CA VAL A 25 -5.87 -7.87 4.13
C VAL A 25 -7.41 -7.90 3.96
N PRO A 26 -7.96 -7.16 3.00
CA PRO A 26 -7.26 -6.23 2.12
C PRO A 26 -6.88 -4.91 2.83
N PHE A 27 -5.69 -4.37 2.53
CA PHE A 27 -5.19 -3.11 3.09
C PHE A 27 -5.07 -1.99 2.04
N ARG A 28 -4.94 -0.76 2.53
CA ARG A 28 -4.55 0.41 1.73
C ARG A 28 -3.30 1.01 2.32
N ALA A 29 -2.24 1.07 1.54
CA ALA A 29 -0.96 1.62 1.94
C ALA A 29 -0.47 2.66 0.93
N LEU A 30 0.42 3.54 1.37
CA LEU A 30 1.25 4.33 0.48
C LEU A 30 2.70 4.26 0.94
N ALA A 31 3.63 4.32 0.00
CA ALA A 31 5.05 4.46 0.26
C ALA A 31 5.56 5.80 -0.28
N ALA A 32 6.36 6.50 0.52
CA ALA A 32 6.98 7.76 0.13
C ALA A 32 8.46 7.76 0.48
N ALA A 33 9.30 7.96 -0.53
CA ALA A 33 10.74 8.21 -0.34
C ALA A 33 11.35 8.83 -1.59
N PRO A 34 12.37 9.71 -1.51
CA PRO A 34 13.06 10.22 -2.68
C PRO A 34 13.63 9.13 -3.59
N SER A 35 14.03 9.51 -4.81
CA SER A 35 14.73 8.59 -5.70
C SER A 35 15.99 7.99 -5.03
N GLY A 36 16.30 6.73 -5.34
CA GLY A 36 17.43 5.99 -4.74
C GLY A 36 17.28 5.62 -3.26
N SER A 37 16.16 5.96 -2.59
CA SER A 37 16.00 5.75 -1.14
C SER A 37 15.39 4.39 -0.76
N GLY A 38 15.28 3.45 -1.71
CA GLY A 38 14.88 2.07 -1.43
C GLY A 38 13.38 1.73 -1.50
N LYS A 39 12.56 2.55 -2.19
CA LYS A 39 11.11 2.30 -2.31
C LYS A 39 10.78 0.90 -2.84
N THR A 40 11.39 0.51 -3.95
CA THR A 40 11.18 -0.80 -4.56
C THR A 40 11.70 -1.92 -3.66
N ASN A 41 12.79 -1.70 -2.92
CA ASN A 41 13.27 -2.64 -1.91
C ASN A 41 12.24 -2.83 -0.78
N ALA A 42 11.63 -1.75 -0.30
CA ALA A 42 10.58 -1.81 0.72
C ALA A 42 9.34 -2.57 0.21
N LEU A 43 8.96 -2.34 -1.05
CA LEU A 43 7.91 -3.10 -1.72
C LEU A 43 8.24 -4.61 -1.75
N LEU A 44 9.44 -5.00 -2.17
CA LEU A 44 9.84 -6.40 -2.20
C LEU A 44 9.84 -7.03 -0.80
N ASN A 45 10.33 -6.31 0.21
CA ASN A 45 10.27 -6.78 1.59
C ASN A 45 8.82 -7.00 2.06
N LEU A 46 7.91 -6.10 1.70
CA LEU A 46 6.48 -6.28 1.98
C LEU A 46 5.90 -7.51 1.26
N ILE A 47 6.22 -7.72 -0.01
CA ILE A 47 5.77 -8.90 -0.77
C ILE A 47 6.30 -10.20 -0.13
N VAL A 48 7.58 -10.23 0.23
CA VAL A 48 8.21 -11.37 0.90
C VAL A 48 7.56 -11.64 2.25
N ALA A 49 7.30 -10.60 3.03
CA ALA A 49 6.64 -10.73 4.31
C ALA A 49 5.18 -11.21 4.15
N MET A 50 4.51 -10.83 3.06
CA MET A 50 3.17 -11.25 2.67
C MET A 50 3.17 -12.55 1.83
N ASN A 51 4.20 -13.40 1.97
CA ASN A 51 4.28 -14.64 1.22
C ASN A 51 3.03 -15.51 1.41
N LYS A 52 2.51 -16.08 0.32
CA LYS A 52 1.29 -16.89 0.25
C LYS A 52 -0.02 -16.14 0.61
N THR A 53 0.00 -14.81 0.64
CA THR A 53 -1.20 -13.99 0.87
C THR A 53 -1.93 -13.67 -0.44
N PHE A 54 -1.22 -13.40 -1.52
CA PHE A 54 -1.83 -12.96 -2.78
C PHE A 54 -1.84 -14.05 -3.85
N HIS A 55 -2.95 -14.14 -4.57
CA HIS A 55 -3.09 -15.01 -5.74
C HIS A 55 -2.44 -14.35 -6.96
N GLU A 56 -2.51 -13.02 -7.03
CA GLU A 56 -2.01 -12.22 -8.14
C GLU A 56 -1.51 -10.86 -7.62
N ILE A 57 -0.35 -10.44 -8.12
CA ILE A 57 0.28 -9.15 -7.87
C ILE A 57 0.25 -8.38 -9.20
N ILE A 58 -0.24 -7.15 -9.17
CA ILE A 58 -0.37 -6.28 -10.34
C ILE A 58 0.52 -5.06 -10.12
N VAL A 59 1.50 -4.87 -10.98
CA VAL A 59 2.44 -3.75 -10.91
C VAL A 59 2.16 -2.80 -12.06
N CYS A 60 1.66 -1.61 -11.75
CA CYS A 60 1.44 -0.53 -12.70
C CYS A 60 2.60 0.46 -12.59
N VAL A 61 3.40 0.58 -13.66
CA VAL A 61 4.65 1.36 -13.71
C VAL A 61 4.73 2.16 -15.01
N LYS A 62 5.64 3.14 -15.07
CA LYS A 62 5.98 3.82 -16.33
C LYS A 62 6.88 2.97 -17.23
N SER A 63 7.88 2.32 -16.65
CA SER A 63 8.76 1.38 -17.34
C SER A 63 9.11 0.24 -16.39
N ARG A 64 9.10 -0.99 -16.91
CA ARG A 64 9.46 -2.19 -16.16
C ARG A 64 10.97 -2.39 -16.03
N ASP A 65 11.80 -1.63 -16.75
CA ASP A 65 13.25 -1.82 -16.80
C ASP A 65 13.97 -1.42 -15.49
N GLU A 66 13.63 -2.15 -14.43
CA GLU A 66 14.17 -2.04 -13.10
C GLU A 66 14.58 -3.45 -12.62
N PRO A 67 15.85 -3.67 -12.21
CA PRO A 67 16.35 -4.98 -11.82
C PRO A 67 15.50 -5.70 -10.75
N LEU A 68 14.89 -4.95 -9.83
CA LEU A 68 14.08 -5.49 -8.75
C LEU A 68 12.73 -6.05 -9.25
N TYR A 69 12.13 -5.45 -10.27
CA TYR A 69 10.92 -5.98 -10.89
C TYR A 69 11.21 -7.21 -11.75
N ASN A 70 12.34 -7.22 -12.45
CA ASN A 70 12.81 -8.42 -13.16
C ASN A 70 13.06 -9.57 -12.18
N HIS A 71 13.70 -9.29 -11.04
CA HIS A 71 13.90 -10.30 -10.00
C HIS A 71 12.57 -10.82 -9.42
N LEU A 72 11.62 -9.94 -9.13
CA LEU A 72 10.28 -10.32 -8.65
C LEU A 72 9.59 -11.25 -9.64
N PHE A 73 9.66 -10.90 -10.93
CA PHE A 73 9.08 -11.67 -12.01
C PHE A 73 9.72 -13.05 -12.15
N ASP A 74 11.06 -13.13 -12.08
CA ASP A 74 11.78 -14.39 -12.19
C ASP A 74 11.44 -15.36 -11.05
N LYS A 75 11.14 -14.83 -9.85
CA LYS A 75 10.80 -15.63 -8.67
C LYS A 75 9.35 -16.12 -8.63
N LEU A 76 8.40 -15.28 -9.08
CA LEU A 76 6.97 -15.58 -8.98
C LEU A 76 6.35 -16.05 -10.30
N GLY A 77 6.95 -15.68 -11.42
CA GLY A 77 6.49 -16.01 -12.76
C GLY A 77 5.20 -15.31 -13.19
N ASN A 78 4.87 -15.48 -14.48
CA ASN A 78 3.68 -14.92 -15.14
C ASN A 78 2.34 -15.34 -14.52
N LYS A 79 2.30 -16.43 -13.74
CA LYS A 79 1.05 -16.93 -13.15
C LYS A 79 0.62 -16.14 -11.92
N SER A 80 1.52 -15.34 -11.34
CA SER A 80 1.29 -14.64 -10.08
C SER A 80 1.63 -13.16 -10.12
N VAL A 81 2.32 -12.67 -11.17
CA VAL A 81 2.65 -11.24 -11.32
C VAL A 81 2.30 -10.76 -12.73
N LEU A 82 1.55 -9.65 -12.80
CA LEU A 82 1.19 -8.95 -14.02
C LEU A 82 1.78 -7.54 -14.01
N PHE A 83 2.34 -7.11 -15.15
CA PHE A 83 2.86 -5.76 -15.33
C PHE A 83 1.99 -4.97 -16.30
N PHE A 84 1.72 -3.72 -15.95
CA PHE A 84 1.10 -2.72 -16.81
C PHE A 84 2.08 -1.54 -16.93
N GLU A 85 2.63 -1.36 -18.13
CA GLU A 85 3.64 -0.33 -18.42
C GLU A 85 3.01 0.94 -19.00
N ASP A 86 3.83 1.96 -19.26
CA ASP A 86 3.44 3.26 -19.81
C ASP A 86 2.43 4.04 -18.95
N GLY A 87 2.24 3.64 -17.69
CA GLY A 87 1.22 4.19 -16.80
C GLY A 87 -0.18 3.61 -17.03
N ALA A 88 -0.30 2.50 -17.77
CA ALA A 88 -1.55 1.78 -17.86
C ALA A 88 -1.97 1.24 -16.49
N VAL A 89 -3.28 1.35 -16.20
CA VAL A 89 -3.88 0.78 -15.00
C VAL A 89 -5.16 0.07 -15.42
N PRO A 90 -5.32 -1.23 -15.12
CA PRO A 90 -6.54 -1.94 -15.48
C PRO A 90 -7.73 -1.35 -14.71
N PRO A 91 -8.86 -1.04 -15.37
CA PRO A 91 -9.99 -0.47 -14.67
C PRO A 91 -10.62 -1.51 -13.73
N THR A 92 -11.10 -1.03 -12.57
CA THR A 92 -11.79 -1.87 -11.57
C THR A 92 -12.99 -2.67 -12.10
N THR A 93 -13.57 -2.25 -13.23
CA THR A 93 -14.65 -2.95 -13.93
C THR A 93 -14.21 -4.29 -14.49
N ASN A 94 -12.91 -4.47 -14.79
CA ASN A 94 -12.38 -5.77 -15.22
C ASN A 94 -12.48 -6.84 -14.13
N TYR A 95 -12.65 -6.43 -12.87
CA TYR A 95 -12.71 -7.30 -11.70
C TYR A 95 -14.07 -7.26 -11.00
N SER A 96 -15.09 -6.66 -11.62
CA SER A 96 -16.43 -6.60 -11.06
C SER A 96 -17.52 -6.78 -12.12
N ILE A 97 -18.59 -7.44 -11.71
CA ILE A 97 -19.82 -7.60 -12.49
C ILE A 97 -20.94 -6.87 -11.74
N LYS A 98 -21.86 -6.26 -12.48
CA LYS A 98 -23.05 -5.65 -11.91
C LYS A 98 -24.09 -6.75 -11.64
N ASP A 99 -24.43 -6.95 -10.38
CA ASP A 99 -25.59 -7.76 -9.99
C ASP A 99 -26.84 -6.91 -10.30
N GLU A 100 -27.54 -7.24 -11.38
CA GLU A 100 -28.73 -6.50 -11.86
C GLU A 100 -29.89 -6.54 -10.86
N GLU A 101 -30.07 -7.66 -10.16
CA GLU A 101 -31.14 -7.83 -9.16
C GLU A 101 -30.92 -6.94 -7.93
N ARG A 102 -29.66 -6.78 -7.50
CA ARG A 102 -29.33 -6.02 -6.27
C ARG A 102 -28.77 -4.63 -6.54
N ASN A 103 -28.57 -4.26 -7.81
CA ASN A 103 -27.84 -3.08 -8.24
C ASN A 103 -26.51 -2.88 -7.48
N LYS A 104 -25.77 -3.97 -7.25
CA LYS A 104 -24.52 -3.99 -6.49
C LYS A 104 -23.35 -4.47 -7.34
N LEU A 105 -22.19 -3.88 -7.15
CA LEU A 105 -20.94 -4.40 -7.71
C LEU A 105 -20.52 -5.66 -6.95
N LYS A 106 -20.39 -6.77 -7.68
CA LYS A 106 -19.90 -8.05 -7.16
C LYS A 106 -18.56 -8.36 -7.81
N ARG A 107 -17.60 -8.82 -7.02
CA ARG A 107 -16.30 -9.29 -7.53
C ARG A 107 -16.46 -10.53 -8.39
N ILE A 108 -15.64 -10.66 -9.43
CA ILE A 108 -15.73 -11.76 -10.42
C ILE A 108 -15.24 -13.11 -9.89
N ASP A 109 -14.34 -13.10 -8.92
CA ASP A 109 -13.72 -14.27 -8.29
C ASP A 109 -13.42 -13.99 -6.82
N LYS A 110 -12.83 -14.94 -6.09
CA LYS A 110 -12.41 -14.79 -4.69
C LYS A 110 -10.91 -14.47 -4.52
N TYR A 111 -10.19 -14.11 -5.58
CA TYR A 111 -8.74 -13.92 -5.53
C TYR A 111 -8.33 -12.72 -4.68
N GLN A 112 -7.38 -12.92 -3.78
CA GLN A 112 -6.74 -11.82 -3.08
C GLN A 112 -5.66 -11.24 -3.98
N ARG A 113 -5.82 -9.97 -4.35
CA ARG A 113 -4.90 -9.27 -5.26
C ARG A 113 -4.13 -8.20 -4.53
N PHE A 114 -2.90 -7.96 -4.97
CA PHE A 114 -2.13 -6.81 -4.54
C PHE A 114 -1.79 -5.94 -5.74
N ILE A 115 -2.35 -4.72 -5.80
CA ILE A 115 -2.06 -3.78 -6.87
C ILE A 115 -1.13 -2.67 -6.37
N ILE A 116 -0.08 -2.42 -7.15
CA ILE A 116 0.95 -1.43 -6.90
C ILE A 116 0.89 -0.36 -7.99
N PHE A 117 0.87 0.90 -7.58
CA PHE A 117 0.97 2.06 -8.46
C PHE A 117 2.32 2.72 -8.19
N ASP A 118 3.31 2.49 -9.04
CA ASP A 118 4.67 2.97 -8.81
C ASP A 118 5.06 4.12 -9.72
N ASP A 119 5.43 5.24 -9.09
CA ASP A 119 5.81 6.52 -9.67
C ASP A 119 4.85 7.05 -10.75
N LEU A 120 3.54 6.83 -10.54
CA LEU A 120 2.48 7.27 -11.47
C LEU A 120 1.93 8.67 -11.13
N ILE A 121 2.60 9.45 -10.28
CA ILE A 121 2.11 10.74 -9.77
C ILE A 121 1.79 11.73 -10.89
N LEU A 122 2.59 11.75 -11.95
CA LEU A 122 2.40 12.67 -13.08
C LEU A 122 1.38 12.16 -14.12
N ASP A 123 0.94 10.92 -14.01
CA ASP A 123 -0.03 10.34 -14.95
C ASP A 123 -1.46 10.57 -14.48
N HIS A 124 -2.17 11.46 -15.16
CA HIS A 124 -3.55 11.79 -14.80
C HIS A 124 -4.50 10.58 -14.89
N GLN A 125 -4.40 9.78 -15.96
CA GLN A 125 -5.32 8.66 -16.19
C GLN A 125 -5.06 7.53 -15.20
N ALA A 126 -3.78 7.21 -14.96
CA ALA A 126 -3.39 6.26 -13.93
C ALA A 126 -3.93 6.68 -12.55
N ASN A 127 -3.81 7.97 -12.21
CA ASN A 127 -4.31 8.50 -10.96
C ASN A 127 -5.84 8.45 -10.84
N VAL A 128 -6.58 8.65 -11.93
CA VAL A 128 -8.04 8.46 -11.94
C VAL A 128 -8.40 7.01 -11.59
N GLN A 129 -7.68 6.03 -12.14
CA GLN A 129 -7.92 4.62 -11.83
C GLN A 129 -7.44 4.23 -10.43
N ALA A 130 -6.26 4.67 -10.01
CA ALA A 130 -5.73 4.42 -8.66
C ALA A 130 -6.72 4.90 -7.59
N LYS A 131 -7.23 6.12 -7.74
CA LYS A 131 -8.32 6.70 -6.93
C LYS A 131 -9.54 5.78 -6.82
N GLN A 132 -9.97 5.17 -7.92
CA GLN A 132 -11.06 4.18 -7.90
C GLN A 132 -10.68 2.94 -7.07
N TYR A 133 -9.47 2.41 -7.20
CA TYR A 133 -9.00 1.30 -6.36
C TYR A 133 -8.99 1.66 -4.86
N PHE A 134 -8.50 2.83 -4.47
CA PHE A 134 -8.47 3.22 -3.05
C PHE A 134 -9.85 3.41 -2.42
N ILE A 135 -10.90 3.69 -3.21
CA ILE A 135 -12.29 3.78 -2.75
C ILE A 135 -12.96 2.41 -2.67
N LYS A 136 -12.91 1.61 -3.74
CA LYS A 136 -13.74 0.38 -3.87
C LYS A 136 -12.95 -0.92 -3.99
N GLY A 137 -11.64 -0.87 -4.20
CA GLY A 137 -10.78 -2.04 -4.42
C GLY A 137 -10.84 -3.08 -3.29
N ARG A 138 -10.96 -2.64 -2.03
CA ARG A 138 -11.11 -3.55 -0.88
C ARG A 138 -12.30 -4.50 -1.03
N LYS A 139 -13.45 -4.02 -1.53
CA LYS A 139 -14.63 -4.87 -1.76
C LYS A 139 -14.43 -5.87 -2.91
N LEU A 140 -13.45 -5.60 -3.76
CA LEU A 140 -13.06 -6.44 -4.88
C LEU A 140 -11.89 -7.39 -4.53
N GLY A 141 -11.44 -7.41 -3.28
CA GLY A 141 -10.35 -8.26 -2.80
C GLY A 141 -8.95 -7.72 -3.07
N PHE A 142 -8.81 -6.41 -3.32
CA PHE A 142 -7.52 -5.78 -3.56
C PHE A 142 -6.94 -5.18 -2.27
N SER A 143 -5.70 -5.54 -1.97
CA SER A 143 -4.78 -4.69 -1.25
C SER A 143 -4.14 -3.70 -2.23
N MET A 144 -3.90 -2.47 -1.79
CA MET A 144 -3.37 -1.39 -2.62
C MET A 144 -2.11 -0.80 -1.99
N LEU A 145 -1.10 -0.54 -2.82
CA LEU A 145 0.06 0.29 -2.47
C LEU A 145 0.27 1.36 -3.54
N TYR A 146 0.31 2.62 -3.13
CA TYR A 146 0.71 3.72 -4.01
C TYR A 146 2.12 4.19 -3.62
N ILE A 147 3.05 4.15 -4.56
CA ILE A 147 4.45 4.51 -4.32
C ILE A 147 4.74 5.84 -5.01
N GLY A 148 5.35 6.77 -4.27
CA GLY A 148 5.67 8.10 -4.75
C GLY A 148 6.99 8.62 -4.21
N GLN A 149 7.59 9.58 -4.91
CA GLN A 149 8.83 10.21 -4.44
C GLN A 149 8.61 11.20 -3.30
N SER A 150 7.43 11.83 -3.25
CA SER A 150 7.03 12.80 -2.22
C SER A 150 5.64 12.47 -1.71
N PHE A 151 5.49 12.38 -0.39
CA PHE A 151 4.21 12.17 0.27
C PHE A 151 3.23 13.31 -0.07
N PHE A 152 3.75 14.54 -0.14
CA PHE A 152 2.99 15.74 -0.50
C PHE A 152 2.37 15.68 -1.91
N GLN A 153 3.04 15.05 -2.87
CA GLN A 153 2.54 14.98 -4.25
C GLN A 153 1.52 13.88 -4.49
N ILE A 154 1.49 12.83 -3.65
CA ILE A 154 0.50 11.75 -3.77
C ILE A 154 -0.92 12.34 -3.68
N PRO A 155 -1.89 11.95 -4.51
CA PRO A 155 -3.23 12.53 -4.46
C PRO A 155 -3.86 12.48 -3.07
N LYS A 156 -4.43 13.60 -2.60
CA LYS A 156 -5.05 13.70 -1.26
C LYS A 156 -6.04 12.57 -0.98
N MET A 157 -6.90 12.25 -1.94
CA MET A 157 -7.89 11.19 -1.78
C MET A 157 -7.28 9.81 -1.54
N ILE A 158 -6.09 9.54 -2.09
CA ILE A 158 -5.35 8.31 -1.79
C ILE A 158 -4.88 8.35 -0.33
N ARG A 159 -4.21 9.43 0.08
CA ARG A 159 -3.74 9.63 1.47
C ARG A 159 -4.87 9.48 2.50
N ASP A 160 -6.02 10.09 2.25
CA ASP A 160 -7.17 10.04 3.16
C ASP A 160 -7.77 8.63 3.31
N ASN A 161 -7.46 7.72 2.38
CA ASN A 161 -8.01 6.38 2.35
C ASN A 161 -7.02 5.29 2.80
N VAL A 162 -5.76 5.61 3.06
CA VAL A 162 -4.80 4.59 3.50
C VAL A 162 -4.91 4.29 4.99
N GLN A 163 -4.31 3.19 5.39
CA GLN A 163 -4.18 2.70 6.76
C GLN A 163 -2.71 2.59 7.17
N TYR A 164 -1.82 2.52 6.18
CA TYR A 164 -0.41 2.31 6.39
C TYR A 164 0.43 3.31 5.58
N PHE A 165 1.45 3.86 6.21
CA PHE A 165 2.51 4.62 5.54
C PHE A 165 3.81 3.82 5.58
N ILE A 166 4.54 3.77 4.47
CA ILE A 166 5.90 3.24 4.40
C ILE A 166 6.81 4.41 4.02
N LEU A 167 7.58 4.92 4.97
CA LEU A 167 8.39 6.12 4.80
C LEU A 167 9.86 5.71 4.66
N GLY A 168 10.47 6.00 3.52
CA GLY A 168 11.93 5.84 3.38
C GLY A 168 12.67 7.08 3.88
N LYS A 169 13.99 6.98 3.94
CA LYS A 169 14.91 8.07 4.33
C LYS A 169 14.78 9.33 3.44
N ASN A 170 15.21 10.49 3.96
CA ASN A 170 15.37 11.78 3.25
C ASN A 170 14.05 12.45 2.77
N LEU A 171 12.91 12.17 3.41
CA LEU A 171 11.70 12.95 3.18
C LEU A 171 11.90 14.40 3.61
N LEU A 172 11.27 15.32 2.89
CA LEU A 172 11.40 16.74 3.17
C LEU A 172 10.50 17.15 4.35
N ASN A 173 10.84 18.24 5.02
CA ASN A 173 10.03 18.78 6.12
C ASN A 173 8.55 19.02 5.75
N LYS A 174 8.27 19.38 4.49
CA LYS A 174 6.89 19.52 3.99
C LYS A 174 6.12 18.18 3.96
N ASP A 175 6.82 17.08 3.68
CA ASP A 175 6.24 15.74 3.69
C ASP A 175 5.94 15.33 5.13
N LEU A 176 6.91 15.48 6.05
CA LEU A 176 6.75 15.15 7.46
C LEU A 176 5.62 15.92 8.13
N ARG A 177 5.52 17.24 7.87
CA ARG A 177 4.40 18.07 8.33
C ARG A 177 3.06 17.53 7.85
N LEU A 178 2.96 17.20 6.57
CA LEU A 178 1.70 16.69 6.03
C LEU A 178 1.35 15.31 6.59
N ILE A 179 2.32 14.41 6.73
CA ILE A 179 2.14 13.08 7.31
C ILE A 179 1.52 13.19 8.70
N LEU A 180 2.06 14.08 9.55
CA LEU A 180 1.57 14.29 10.91
C LEU A 180 0.10 14.74 10.96
N THR A 181 -0.39 15.40 9.91
CA THR A 181 -1.81 15.80 9.84
C THR A 181 -2.76 14.69 9.36
N CYS A 182 -2.22 13.57 8.89
CA CYS A 182 -3.03 12.50 8.30
C CYS A 182 -3.51 11.46 9.32
N PHE A 183 -3.14 11.57 10.60
CA PHE A 183 -3.58 10.65 11.63
C PHE A 183 -3.60 11.31 13.02
N PRO A 184 -4.44 10.81 13.95
CA PRO A 184 -4.41 11.29 15.32
C PRO A 184 -3.10 10.89 16.00
N THR A 185 -2.39 11.86 16.56
CA THR A 185 -1.18 11.66 17.37
C THR A 185 -0.99 12.86 18.29
N GLU A 186 -0.36 12.63 19.44
CA GLU A 186 0.04 13.69 20.37
C GLU A 186 1.41 14.27 20.04
N LEU A 187 2.16 13.62 19.13
CA LEU A 187 3.48 14.05 18.72
C LEU A 187 3.41 15.39 17.99
N ASN A 188 4.30 16.30 18.37
CA ASN A 188 4.58 17.47 17.57
C ASN A 188 5.56 17.13 16.41
N LEU A 189 5.79 18.08 15.51
CA LEU A 189 6.65 17.86 14.35
C LEU A 189 8.09 17.48 14.72
N GLU A 190 8.65 18.08 15.76
CA GLU A 190 10.03 17.80 16.18
C GLU A 190 10.15 16.37 16.70
N GLU A 191 9.21 15.95 17.55
CA GLU A 191 9.16 14.58 18.09
C GLU A 191 8.96 13.55 16.98
N PHE A 192 8.03 13.81 16.06
CA PHE A 192 7.81 12.93 14.92
C PHE A 192 9.04 12.87 14.00
N THR A 193 9.70 14.00 13.76
CA THR A 193 10.92 14.05 12.94
C THR A 193 12.06 13.27 13.61
N ARG A 194 12.17 13.32 14.94
CA ARG A 194 13.12 12.51 15.70
C ARG A 194 12.85 11.02 15.52
N VAL A 195 11.61 10.57 15.74
CA VAL A 195 11.21 9.16 15.53
C VAL A 195 11.49 8.72 14.10
N TYR A 196 11.14 9.55 13.11
CA TYR A 196 11.42 9.28 11.71
C TYR A 196 12.92 9.11 11.42
N ASN A 197 13.75 10.05 11.88
CA ASN A 197 15.20 10.03 11.62
C ASN A 197 15.89 8.85 12.32
N GLU A 198 15.49 8.53 13.56
CA GLU A 198 16.03 7.40 14.32
C GLU A 198 15.75 6.06 13.65
N ASN A 199 14.63 5.94 12.93
CA ASN A 199 14.22 4.71 12.26
C ASN A 199 14.53 4.68 10.75
N THR A 200 15.14 5.74 10.20
CA THR A 200 15.54 5.83 8.78
C THR A 200 17.00 6.30 8.64
N GLN A 201 17.87 5.85 9.55
CA GLN A 201 19.27 6.30 9.60
C GLN A 201 20.09 5.79 8.42
N ASN A 202 19.91 4.55 8.00
CA ASN A 202 20.71 3.92 6.97
C ASN A 202 20.01 3.94 5.61
N SER A 203 20.77 3.66 4.56
CA SER A 203 20.18 3.43 3.25
C SER A 203 19.23 2.23 3.30
N LEU A 204 18.09 2.32 2.60
CA LEU A 204 17.04 1.30 2.54
C LEU A 204 16.21 1.11 3.81
N ASP A 205 16.55 1.79 4.92
CA ASP A 205 15.70 1.80 6.10
C ASP A 205 14.35 2.45 5.78
N THR A 206 13.29 1.87 6.34
CA THR A 206 11.93 2.39 6.22
C THR A 206 11.26 2.46 7.58
N LEU A 207 10.28 3.34 7.72
CA LEU A 207 9.38 3.40 8.86
C LEU A 207 7.98 3.02 8.39
N LEU A 208 7.46 1.90 8.88
CA LEU A 208 6.08 1.49 8.65
C LEU A 208 5.20 2.07 9.76
N ILE A 209 4.18 2.85 9.41
CA ILE A 209 3.23 3.42 10.36
C ILE A 209 1.86 2.81 10.12
N ASP A 210 1.26 2.21 11.14
CA ASP A 210 -0.17 1.87 11.22
C ASP A 210 -0.90 3.04 11.87
N ILE A 211 -1.59 3.84 11.04
CA ILE A 211 -2.21 5.09 11.49
C ILE A 211 -3.46 4.86 12.34
N GLN A 212 -4.07 3.68 12.24
CA GLN A 212 -5.27 3.36 13.02
C GLN A 212 -4.90 2.99 14.46
N LYS A 213 -3.75 2.32 14.61
CA LYS A 213 -3.23 1.91 15.93
C LYS A 213 -2.29 2.95 16.54
N GLY A 214 -1.84 3.94 15.76
CA GLY A 214 -0.82 4.89 16.20
C GLY A 214 0.50 4.16 16.49
N ILE A 215 0.88 3.20 15.65
CA ILE A 215 2.09 2.39 15.88
C ILE A 215 3.03 2.55 14.71
N ALA A 216 4.30 2.84 14.99
CA ALA A 216 5.40 2.76 14.05
C ALA A 216 6.18 1.46 14.21
N ARG A 217 6.83 1.00 13.14
CA ARG A 217 7.78 -0.12 13.14
C ARG A 217 9.00 0.27 12.32
N PRO A 218 10.22 0.10 12.85
CA PRO A 218 11.41 0.14 12.02
C PRO A 218 11.35 -1.00 11.01
N ASN A 219 11.46 -0.67 9.75
CA ASN A 219 11.25 -1.56 8.61
C ASN A 219 9.87 -2.23 8.62
N ILE A 220 9.64 -3.20 7.72
CA ILE A 220 8.33 -3.86 7.58
C ILE A 220 8.01 -4.79 8.76
N THR A 221 9.03 -5.32 9.45
CA THR A 221 8.89 -6.40 10.45
C THR A 221 9.47 -6.06 11.82
N GLY A 222 9.97 -4.84 12.05
CA GLY A 222 10.54 -4.47 13.34
C GLY A 222 9.51 -4.38 14.47
N GLY A 223 10.03 -4.23 15.68
CA GLY A 223 9.22 -4.07 16.89
C GLY A 223 8.31 -2.84 16.83
N ALA A 224 7.14 -2.95 17.45
CA ALA A 224 6.18 -1.85 17.53
C ALA A 224 6.68 -0.72 18.46
N ILE A 225 6.55 0.51 18.00
CA ILE A 225 6.82 1.76 18.71
C ILE A 225 5.51 2.54 18.75
N GLN A 226 5.09 3.02 19.91
CA GLN A 226 3.89 3.84 20.03
C GLN A 226 4.15 5.26 19.51
N LEU A 227 3.24 5.78 18.69
CA LEU A 227 3.16 7.16 18.20
C LEU A 227 2.00 7.93 18.86
#